data_AF-A0A972CUM0-F1
#
_entry.id   AF-A0A972CUM0-F1
#
_cell.length_a   1.000
_cell.length_b   1.000
_cell.length_c   1.000
_cell.angle_alpha   90.00
_cell.angle_beta   90.00
_cell.angle_gamma   90.00
#
_symmetry.space_group_name_H-M   'P 1'
#
loop_
_entity.id
_entity.type
_entity.pdbx_description
1 polymer ?
#
loop_
_entity_poly.entity_id
_entity_poly.type
_entity_poly.pdbx_seq_one_letter_code
_entity_poly.pdbx_strand_id
1 'polypeptide(L)'
;MSTHTKNKIMCGITTTALLGVEYYLARFAFFRFHGMKQWPNLLALIGFGIIILATIFGKRILSIGTLIGYIGGFVLAMIFNTDGVDPGGGATNNAWKIWGCIFILSIIAGLFIEIKPFGLTKNRAEKDLEKSYRLLGFWLLIYLLSAVLFGVLPSILDLEINSKLASLLWFNFTNLYLTSLFFMILKTERVYYINYITYKEAKEMSSKERKNFAYKHLKVFAIATIIYIIYSIFSCIYNYTTVIDIAAWIGILIITIIRIILIMLKKDRASN
;
A
#
# COMPACT_ATOMS: atom_id res chain seq x y z
N MET A 1 2.83 31.63 -18.48
CA MET A 1 2.84 30.31 -17.79
C MET A 1 4.26 29.77 -17.74
N SER A 2 4.79 29.41 -16.57
CA SER A 2 6.18 28.94 -16.43
C SER A 2 6.41 27.60 -17.16
N THR A 3 7.64 27.35 -17.61
CA THR A 3 8.05 26.12 -18.31
C THR A 3 7.72 24.86 -17.50
N HIS A 4 7.85 24.94 -16.17
CA HIS A 4 7.51 23.87 -15.25
C HIS A 4 6.00 23.56 -15.23
N THR A 5 5.15 24.58 -15.28
CA THR A 5 3.69 24.42 -15.35
C THR A 5 3.25 23.88 -16.71
N LYS A 6 3.85 24.36 -17.82
CA LYS A 6 3.64 23.79 -19.17
C LYS A 6 3.93 22.28 -19.20
N ASN A 7 5.06 21.86 -18.65
CA ASN A 7 5.46 20.45 -18.64
C ASN A 7 4.55 19.56 -17.77
N LYS A 8 3.86 20.10 -16.76
CA LYS A 8 2.90 19.34 -15.94
C LYS A 8 1.61 19.07 -16.72
N ILE A 9 1.05 20.12 -17.31
CA ILE A 9 -0.20 20.04 -18.06
C ILE A 9 -0.01 19.16 -19.31
N MET A 10 1.12 19.31 -20.01
CA MET A 10 1.46 18.47 -21.15
C MET A 10 1.55 16.99 -20.77
N CYS A 11 2.21 16.66 -19.64
CA CYS A 11 2.25 15.28 -19.14
C CYS A 11 0.85 14.71 -18.85
N GLY A 12 -0.01 15.50 -18.20
CA GLY A 12 -1.41 15.13 -17.96
C GLY A 12 -2.16 14.81 -19.25
N ILE A 13 -2.15 15.74 -20.21
CA ILE A 13 -2.80 15.58 -21.53
C ILE A 13 -2.30 14.33 -22.25
N THR A 14 -0.97 14.12 -22.30
CA THR A 14 -0.39 12.94 -22.93
C THR A 14 -0.86 11.65 -22.24
N THR A 15 -0.82 11.58 -20.91
CA THR A 15 -1.26 10.38 -20.17
C THR A 15 -2.76 10.12 -20.32
N THR A 16 -3.60 11.16 -20.35
CA THR A 16 -5.03 11.02 -20.62
C THR A 16 -5.28 10.48 -22.03
N ALA A 17 -4.62 11.04 -23.05
CA ALA A 17 -4.78 10.57 -24.43
C ALA A 17 -4.35 9.09 -24.59
N LEU A 18 -3.21 8.72 -24.00
CA LEU A 18 -2.72 7.34 -24.03
C LEU A 18 -3.65 6.38 -23.30
N LEU A 19 -4.15 6.73 -22.12
CA LEU A 19 -5.13 5.90 -21.42
C LEU A 19 -6.43 5.74 -22.24
N GLY A 20 -6.83 6.76 -23.00
CA GLY A 20 -7.96 6.67 -23.94
C GLY A 20 -7.72 5.67 -25.07
N VAL A 21 -6.52 5.64 -25.63
CA VAL A 21 -6.13 4.65 -26.65
C VAL A 21 -6.07 3.25 -26.05
N GLU A 22 -5.43 3.07 -24.89
CA GLU A 22 -5.36 1.79 -24.18
C GLU A 22 -6.75 1.27 -23.80
N TYR A 23 -7.62 2.14 -23.31
CA TYR A 23 -9.01 1.83 -23.02
C TYR A 23 -9.74 1.36 -24.28
N TYR A 24 -9.60 2.08 -25.40
CA TYR A 24 -10.23 1.70 -26.66
C TYR A 24 -9.75 0.32 -27.13
N LEU A 25 -8.44 0.08 -27.09
CA LEU A 25 -7.86 -1.21 -27.45
C LEU A 25 -8.38 -2.33 -26.56
N ALA A 26 -8.34 -2.16 -25.23
CA ALA A 26 -8.81 -3.17 -24.31
C ALA A 26 -10.32 -3.40 -24.43
N ARG A 27 -11.13 -2.33 -24.55
CA ARG A 27 -12.59 -2.45 -24.55
C ARG A 27 -13.16 -3.01 -25.86
N PHE A 28 -12.56 -2.64 -27.00
CA PHE A 28 -13.13 -2.93 -28.32
C PHE A 28 -12.25 -3.88 -29.14
N ALA A 29 -10.96 -3.59 -29.29
CA ALA A 29 -10.08 -4.38 -30.15
C ALA A 29 -9.77 -5.75 -29.53
N PHE A 30 -9.54 -5.80 -28.22
CA PHE A 30 -9.08 -6.98 -27.49
C PHE A 30 -10.17 -7.68 -26.68
N PHE A 31 -11.43 -7.28 -26.88
CA PHE A 31 -12.57 -7.84 -26.14
C PHE A 31 -12.61 -9.37 -26.18
N ARG A 32 -12.25 -9.98 -27.32
CA ARG A 32 -12.25 -11.45 -27.48
C ARG A 32 -11.23 -12.18 -26.59
N PHE A 33 -10.16 -11.50 -26.15
CA PHE A 33 -9.13 -12.13 -25.32
C PHE A 33 -9.52 -12.24 -23.84
N HIS A 34 -10.46 -11.42 -23.37
CA HIS A 34 -10.79 -11.35 -21.95
C HIS A 34 -12.29 -11.35 -21.64
N GLY A 35 -13.17 -11.14 -22.63
CA GLY A 35 -14.63 -11.26 -22.50
C GLY A 35 -15.34 -10.21 -21.62
N MET A 36 -14.60 -9.35 -20.92
CA MET A 36 -15.15 -8.42 -19.93
C MET A 36 -15.53 -7.06 -20.51
N LYS A 37 -16.79 -6.65 -20.38
CA LYS A 37 -17.23 -5.31 -20.81
C LYS A 37 -17.03 -4.24 -19.74
N GLN A 38 -17.36 -4.57 -18.49
CA GLN A 38 -17.39 -3.61 -17.39
C GLN A 38 -16.01 -3.33 -16.79
N TRP A 39 -15.14 -4.34 -16.76
CA TRP A 39 -13.83 -4.21 -16.11
C TRP A 39 -12.90 -3.17 -16.77
N PRO A 40 -12.72 -3.16 -18.12
CA PRO A 40 -11.94 -2.10 -18.76
C PRO A 40 -12.54 -0.71 -18.56
N ASN A 41 -13.88 -0.61 -18.55
CA ASN A 41 -14.60 0.66 -18.30
C ASN A 41 -14.32 1.19 -16.88
N LEU A 42 -14.41 0.31 -15.87
CA LEU A 42 -14.20 0.68 -14.47
C LEU A 42 -12.76 1.15 -14.23
N LEU A 43 -11.77 0.37 -14.68
CA LEU A 43 -10.36 0.73 -14.52
C LEU A 43 -10.01 2.03 -15.27
N ALA A 44 -10.59 2.25 -16.46
CA ALA A 44 -10.37 3.47 -17.22
C ALA A 44 -11.00 4.68 -16.54
N LEU A 45 -12.24 4.56 -16.04
CA LEU A 45 -12.92 5.63 -15.31
C LEU A 45 -12.13 6.07 -14.07
N ILE A 46 -11.69 5.09 -13.27
CA ILE A 46 -10.84 5.35 -12.09
C ILE A 46 -9.50 5.96 -12.53
N GLY A 47 -8.88 5.40 -13.57
CA GLY A 47 -7.61 5.87 -14.10
C GLY A 47 -7.67 7.31 -14.60
N PHE A 48 -8.72 7.69 -15.34
CA PHE A 48 -8.95 9.07 -15.76
C PHE A 48 -9.11 10.01 -14.57
N GLY A 49 -9.91 9.62 -13.56
CA GLY A 49 -10.08 10.38 -12.33
C GLY A 49 -8.73 10.63 -11.63
N ILE A 50 -7.90 9.59 -11.52
CA ILE A 50 -6.57 9.69 -10.91
C ILE A 50 -5.65 10.59 -11.74
N ILE A 51 -5.59 10.44 -13.06
CA ILE A 51 -4.74 11.28 -13.93
C ILE A 51 -5.14 12.76 -13.86
N ILE A 52 -6.44 13.07 -13.83
CA ILE A 52 -6.93 14.44 -13.68
C ILE A 52 -6.49 15.03 -12.35
N LEU A 53 -6.75 14.32 -11.23
CA LEU A 53 -6.34 14.76 -9.90
C LEU A 53 -4.81 14.90 -9.82
N ALA A 54 -4.06 13.92 -10.33
CA ALA A 54 -2.62 13.95 -10.38
C ALA A 54 -2.09 15.14 -11.17
N THR A 55 -2.74 15.51 -12.28
CA THR A 55 -2.38 16.69 -13.07
C THR A 55 -2.62 17.99 -12.29
N ILE A 56 -3.78 18.11 -11.62
CA ILE A 56 -4.13 19.27 -10.76
C ILE A 56 -3.09 19.44 -9.64
N PHE A 57 -2.72 18.35 -8.96
CA PHE A 57 -1.75 18.36 -7.87
C PHE A 57 -0.29 18.30 -8.33
N GLY A 58 -0.03 18.22 -9.64
CA GLY A 58 1.30 18.15 -10.23
C GLY A 58 2.10 16.88 -9.91
N LYS A 59 1.40 15.75 -9.75
CA LYS A 59 1.88 14.42 -9.35
C LYS A 59 2.14 13.53 -10.58
N ARG A 60 3.22 13.79 -11.31
CA ARG A 60 3.44 13.21 -12.66
C ARG A 60 3.66 11.69 -12.65
N ILE A 61 4.39 11.16 -11.67
CA ILE A 61 4.69 9.73 -11.53
C ILE A 61 3.42 8.97 -11.16
N LEU A 62 2.48 9.59 -10.43
CA LEU A 62 1.16 9.01 -10.20
C LEU A 62 0.38 8.84 -11.52
N SER A 63 0.37 9.85 -12.39
CA SER A 63 -0.25 9.75 -13.72
C SER A 63 0.39 8.63 -14.56
N ILE A 64 1.73 8.56 -14.59
CA ILE A 64 2.47 7.55 -15.34
C ILE A 64 2.23 6.14 -14.76
N GLY A 65 2.24 5.99 -13.43
CA GLY A 65 1.99 4.71 -12.77
C GLY A 65 0.57 4.20 -13.02
N THR A 66 -0.41 5.10 -13.13
CA THR A 66 -1.78 4.75 -13.52
C THR A 66 -1.84 4.17 -14.94
N LEU A 67 -1.13 4.80 -15.89
CA LEU A 67 -1.03 4.33 -17.27
C LEU A 67 -0.35 2.95 -17.34
N ILE A 68 0.83 2.82 -16.73
CA ILE A 68 1.60 1.56 -16.68
C ILE A 68 0.78 0.44 -16.04
N GLY A 69 0.06 0.74 -14.96
CA GLY A 69 -0.80 -0.21 -14.29
C GLY A 69 -1.94 -0.71 -15.17
N TYR A 70 -2.49 0.16 -16.03
CA TYR A 70 -3.61 -0.20 -16.90
C TYR A 70 -3.14 -1.16 -17.98
N ILE A 71 -2.20 -0.77 -18.84
CA ILE A 71 -1.74 -1.64 -19.92
C ILE A 71 -0.87 -2.80 -19.43
N GLY A 72 0.00 -2.57 -18.44
CA GLY A 72 0.85 -3.61 -17.86
C GLY A 72 0.04 -4.66 -17.13
N GLY A 73 -1.01 -4.25 -16.41
CA GLY A 73 -1.95 -5.18 -15.79
C GLY A 73 -2.74 -5.98 -16.82
N PHE A 74 -3.15 -5.36 -17.92
CA PHE A 74 -3.81 -6.06 -19.03
C PHE A 74 -2.89 -7.13 -19.63
N VAL A 75 -1.65 -6.77 -19.99
CA VAL A 75 -0.68 -7.70 -20.60
C VAL A 75 -0.38 -8.87 -19.65
N LEU A 76 -0.09 -8.59 -18.38
CA LEU A 76 0.18 -9.65 -17.40
C LEU A 76 -1.05 -10.53 -17.17
N ALA A 77 -2.25 -9.95 -17.15
CA ALA A 77 -3.48 -10.73 -17.07
C ALA A 77 -3.67 -11.61 -18.30
N MET A 78 -3.30 -11.17 -19.51
CA MET A 78 -3.40 -12.02 -20.71
C MET A 78 -2.39 -13.15 -20.72
N ILE A 79 -1.20 -12.95 -20.14
CA ILE A 79 -0.14 -13.98 -20.06
C ILE A 79 -0.45 -15.03 -18.97
N PHE A 80 -0.92 -14.60 -17.81
CA PHE A 80 -1.04 -15.44 -16.62
C PHE A 80 -2.49 -15.84 -16.28
N ASN A 81 -3.45 -15.54 -17.16
CA ASN A 81 -4.81 -15.97 -16.89
C ASN A 81 -4.95 -17.50 -16.97
N THR A 82 -5.94 -17.97 -16.24
CA THR A 82 -6.41 -19.35 -16.26
C THR A 82 -7.92 -19.33 -16.34
N ASP A 83 -8.46 -20.06 -17.29
CA ASP A 83 -9.89 -20.34 -17.38
C ASP A 83 -10.26 -21.49 -16.42
N GLY A 84 -11.48 -21.42 -15.90
CA GLY A 84 -12.05 -22.40 -15.00
C GLY A 84 -13.56 -22.48 -15.17
N VAL A 85 -14.19 -23.32 -14.36
CA VAL A 85 -15.64 -23.50 -14.34
C VAL A 85 -16.09 -23.43 -12.88
N ASP A 86 -17.10 -22.61 -12.60
CA ASP A 86 -17.71 -22.56 -11.27
C ASP A 86 -18.60 -23.80 -11.02
N PRO A 87 -19.02 -24.06 -9.76
CA PRO A 87 -19.89 -25.20 -9.45
C PRO A 87 -21.26 -25.18 -10.16
N GLY A 88 -21.69 -24.04 -10.70
CA GLY A 88 -22.90 -23.87 -11.49
C GLY A 88 -22.70 -24.06 -13.00
N GLY A 89 -21.48 -24.41 -13.44
CA GLY A 89 -21.15 -24.60 -14.86
C GLY A 89 -20.81 -23.31 -15.60
N GLY A 90 -20.71 -22.17 -14.91
CA GLY A 90 -20.31 -20.89 -15.46
C GLY A 90 -18.82 -20.83 -15.75
N ALA A 91 -18.43 -20.29 -16.90
CA ALA A 91 -17.03 -20.06 -17.22
C ALA A 91 -16.46 -18.96 -16.32
N THR A 92 -15.34 -19.23 -15.65
CA THR A 92 -14.62 -18.28 -14.81
C THR A 92 -13.24 -18.02 -15.37
N ASN A 93 -12.72 -16.82 -15.15
CA ASN A 93 -11.37 -16.44 -15.57
C ASN A 93 -10.78 -15.49 -14.51
N ASN A 94 -9.48 -15.62 -14.20
CA ASN A 94 -8.80 -14.83 -13.17
C ASN A 94 -8.08 -13.57 -13.70
N ALA A 95 -8.12 -13.29 -15.01
CA ALA A 95 -7.47 -12.14 -15.66
C ALA A 95 -7.86 -10.82 -15.01
N TRP A 96 -9.14 -10.68 -14.64
CA TRP A 96 -9.63 -9.46 -14.00
C TRP A 96 -9.00 -9.22 -12.63
N LYS A 97 -8.73 -10.28 -11.87
CA LYS A 97 -8.04 -10.22 -10.57
C LYS A 97 -6.59 -9.77 -10.77
N ILE A 98 -5.91 -10.37 -11.74
CA ILE A 98 -4.51 -10.04 -12.07
C ILE A 98 -4.41 -8.59 -12.55
N TRP A 99 -5.27 -8.18 -13.48
CA TRP A 99 -5.28 -6.83 -14.05
C TRP A 99 -5.56 -5.79 -12.97
N GLY A 100 -6.60 -5.98 -12.16
CA GLY A 100 -6.93 -5.08 -11.06
C GLY A 100 -5.80 -4.98 -10.02
N CYS A 101 -5.17 -6.11 -9.68
CA CYS A 101 -4.07 -6.14 -8.72
C CYS A 101 -2.87 -5.32 -9.23
N ILE A 102 -2.43 -5.56 -10.47
CA ILE A 102 -1.31 -4.81 -11.05
C ILE A 102 -1.64 -3.32 -11.21
N PHE A 103 -2.88 -2.99 -11.58
CA PHE A 103 -3.33 -1.61 -11.67
C PHE A 103 -3.23 -0.88 -10.33
N ILE A 104 -3.76 -1.49 -9.26
CA ILE A 104 -3.71 -0.94 -7.89
C ILE A 104 -2.26 -0.83 -7.41
N LEU A 105 -1.45 -1.88 -7.58
CA LEU A 105 -0.04 -1.87 -7.17
C LEU A 105 0.76 -0.77 -7.88
N SER A 106 0.48 -0.51 -9.15
CA SER A 106 1.14 0.55 -9.92
C SER A 106 0.73 1.95 -9.46
N ILE A 107 -0.55 2.15 -9.11
CA ILE A 107 -1.03 3.40 -8.49
C ILE A 107 -0.36 3.61 -7.14
N ILE A 108 -0.31 2.59 -6.30
CA ILE A 108 0.33 2.63 -4.98
C ILE A 108 1.81 2.95 -5.12
N ALA A 109 2.52 2.29 -6.04
CA ALA A 109 3.92 2.57 -6.33
C ALA A 109 4.12 4.02 -6.80
N GLY A 110 3.27 4.50 -7.71
CA GLY A 110 3.26 5.89 -8.17
C GLY A 110 3.06 6.88 -7.02
N LEU A 111 2.11 6.62 -6.12
CA LEU A 111 1.89 7.41 -4.91
C LEU A 111 3.13 7.42 -4.01
N PHE A 112 3.72 6.26 -3.72
CA PHE A 112 4.90 6.17 -2.85
C PHE A 112 6.11 6.90 -3.41
N ILE A 113 6.36 6.82 -4.71
CA ILE A 113 7.49 7.52 -5.36
C ILE A 113 7.24 9.03 -5.38
N GLU A 114 6.00 9.44 -5.62
CA GLU A 114 5.61 10.86 -5.72
C GLU A 114 5.43 11.54 -4.34
N ILE A 115 5.22 10.75 -3.29
CA ILE A 115 5.51 11.15 -1.92
C ILE A 115 7.02 11.30 -1.83
N LYS A 116 7.52 12.48 -2.24
CA LYS A 116 8.83 12.91 -1.78
C LYS A 116 8.79 12.80 -0.26
N PRO A 117 9.71 12.05 0.40
CA PRO A 117 9.88 12.20 1.82
C PRO A 117 10.15 13.69 2.02
N PHE A 118 9.21 14.35 2.69
CA PHE A 118 9.34 15.76 3.05
C PHE A 118 10.69 15.90 3.76
N GLY A 119 11.71 16.38 3.04
CA GLY A 119 13.09 16.08 3.43
C GLY A 119 14.15 16.33 2.36
N LEU A 120 13.99 15.85 1.11
CA LEU A 120 15.14 15.71 0.18
C LEU A 120 15.45 16.87 -0.78
N THR A 121 15.02 18.10 -0.52
CA THR A 121 15.60 19.30 -1.19
C THR A 121 15.82 20.43 -0.19
N LYS A 122 16.84 20.30 0.65
CA LYS A 122 17.80 21.36 1.03
C LYS A 122 18.92 20.68 1.83
N ASN A 123 20.15 20.97 1.41
CA ASN A 123 21.47 20.59 1.92
C ASN A 123 21.56 19.78 3.22
N ARG A 124 22.40 18.74 3.17
CA ARG A 124 22.89 17.91 4.27
C ARG A 124 23.85 18.75 5.14
N ALA A 125 23.29 19.73 5.84
CA ALA A 125 23.88 20.40 6.99
C ALA A 125 22.69 20.68 7.91
N GLU A 126 22.60 19.89 9.00
CA GLU A 126 21.77 20.19 10.16
C GLU A 126 20.35 20.70 9.83
N LYS A 127 19.57 19.89 9.10
CA LYS A 127 18.18 20.24 8.83
C LYS A 127 17.39 20.06 10.13
N ASP A 128 17.05 21.18 10.75
CA ASP A 128 16.14 21.24 11.89
C ASP A 128 14.91 20.35 11.60
N LEU A 129 14.67 19.38 12.49
CA LEU A 129 13.55 18.45 12.40
C LEU A 129 12.24 19.26 12.47
N GLU A 130 11.57 19.48 11.34
CA GLU A 130 10.33 20.26 11.28
C GLU A 130 9.11 19.41 11.65
N LYS A 131 8.31 19.89 12.61
CA LYS A 131 7.09 19.22 13.07
C LYS A 131 6.05 19.16 11.96
N SER A 132 5.69 17.94 11.54
CA SER A 132 4.59 17.73 10.61
C SER A 132 3.95 16.35 10.80
N TYR A 133 2.62 16.29 10.79
CA TYR A 133 1.83 15.05 10.86
C TYR A 133 1.10 14.69 9.56
N ARG A 134 1.25 15.47 8.49
CA ARG A 134 0.51 15.24 7.23
C ARG A 134 0.68 13.83 6.69
N LEU A 135 1.90 13.30 6.77
CA LEU A 135 2.22 11.95 6.30
C LEU A 135 1.60 10.87 7.21
N LEU A 136 1.61 11.06 8.53
CA LEU A 136 0.94 10.17 9.47
C LEU A 136 -0.58 10.20 9.26
N GLY A 137 -1.16 11.37 9.02
CA GLY A 137 -2.59 11.52 8.71
C GLY A 137 -2.97 10.83 7.40
N PHE A 138 -2.16 10.96 6.35
CA PHE A 138 -2.36 10.26 5.09
C PHE A 138 -2.21 8.74 5.24
N TRP A 139 -1.21 8.30 6.02
CA TRP A 139 -1.07 6.90 6.42
C TRP A 139 -2.38 6.45 7.07
N LEU A 140 -2.81 7.02 8.21
CA LEU A 140 -4.07 6.67 8.89
C LEU A 140 -5.29 6.61 7.96
N LEU A 141 -5.43 7.57 7.05
CA LEU A 141 -6.51 7.59 6.06
C LEU A 141 -6.48 6.37 5.13
N ILE A 142 -5.30 5.94 4.65
CA ILE A 142 -5.15 4.73 3.82
C ILE A 142 -5.65 3.50 4.57
N TYR A 143 -5.37 3.37 5.86
CA TYR A 143 -5.87 2.22 6.65
C TYR A 143 -7.40 2.17 6.66
N LEU A 144 -8.04 3.31 6.94
CA LEU A 144 -9.49 3.42 7.00
C LEU A 144 -10.13 3.10 5.64
N LEU A 145 -9.58 3.66 4.56
CA LEU A 145 -10.03 3.37 3.20
C LEU A 145 -9.82 1.90 2.85
N SER A 146 -8.71 1.30 3.27
CA SER A 146 -8.42 -0.12 3.04
C SER A 146 -9.39 -1.02 3.80
N ALA A 147 -9.81 -0.66 5.02
CA ALA A 147 -10.80 -1.42 5.78
C ALA A 147 -12.18 -1.41 5.10
N VAL A 148 -12.63 -0.23 4.65
CA VAL A 148 -13.88 -0.11 3.88
C VAL A 148 -13.79 -0.91 2.58
N LEU A 149 -12.68 -0.78 1.86
CA LEU A 149 -12.43 -1.55 0.64
C LEU A 149 -12.50 -3.06 0.92
N PHE A 150 -11.82 -3.54 1.96
CA PHE A 150 -11.78 -4.98 2.27
C PHE A 150 -13.15 -5.55 2.64
N GLY A 151 -14.00 -4.75 3.31
CA GLY A 151 -15.35 -5.17 3.68
C GLY A 151 -16.38 -5.08 2.55
N VAL A 152 -16.26 -4.09 1.67
CA VAL A 152 -17.29 -3.79 0.66
C VAL A 152 -16.94 -4.35 -0.72
N LEU A 153 -15.64 -4.37 -1.07
CA LEU A 153 -15.18 -4.77 -2.40
C LEU A 153 -15.56 -6.20 -2.76
N PRO A 154 -15.47 -7.21 -1.87
CA PRO A 154 -15.87 -8.56 -2.22
C PRO A 154 -17.35 -8.64 -2.63
N SER A 155 -18.23 -7.91 -1.95
CA SER A 155 -19.67 -7.86 -2.27
C SER A 155 -19.96 -7.10 -3.57
N ILE A 156 -19.24 -6.01 -3.84
CA ILE A 156 -19.39 -5.27 -5.12
C ILE A 156 -18.93 -6.13 -6.31
N LEU A 157 -17.92 -6.96 -6.09
CA LEU A 157 -17.28 -7.75 -7.16
C LEU A 157 -17.75 -9.20 -7.22
N ASP A 158 -18.79 -9.56 -6.45
CA ASP A 158 -19.33 -10.92 -6.35
C ASP A 158 -18.23 -11.98 -6.11
N LEU A 159 -17.25 -11.61 -5.26
CA LEU A 159 -16.12 -12.44 -4.91
C LEU A 159 -16.48 -13.38 -3.76
N GLU A 160 -16.60 -14.67 -4.07
CA GLU A 160 -16.69 -15.73 -3.06
C GLU A 160 -15.33 -15.99 -2.40
N ILE A 161 -14.86 -15.06 -1.57
CA ILE A 161 -13.67 -15.28 -0.74
C ILE A 161 -14.09 -16.02 0.53
N ASN A 162 -13.50 -17.19 0.76
CA ASN A 162 -13.67 -17.91 2.02
C ASN A 162 -13.35 -16.98 3.21
N SER A 163 -14.25 -16.91 4.19
CA SER A 163 -14.15 -16.03 5.37
C SER A 163 -12.84 -16.20 6.14
N LYS A 164 -12.28 -17.41 6.17
CA LYS A 164 -10.95 -17.69 6.73
C LYS A 164 -9.84 -17.02 5.94
N LEU A 165 -9.83 -17.22 4.61
CA LEU A 165 -8.82 -16.63 3.74
C LEU A 165 -8.90 -15.10 3.77
N ALA A 166 -10.11 -14.53 3.77
CA ALA A 166 -10.32 -13.09 3.91
C ALA A 166 -9.73 -12.57 5.22
N SER A 167 -9.97 -13.27 6.34
CA SER A 167 -9.45 -12.89 7.66
C SER A 167 -7.92 -12.95 7.72
N LEU A 168 -7.31 -14.04 7.25
CA LEU A 168 -5.85 -14.17 7.20
C LEU A 168 -5.20 -13.11 6.31
N LEU A 169 -5.78 -12.80 5.15
CA LEU A 169 -5.31 -11.73 4.28
C LEU A 169 -5.39 -10.36 4.97
N TRP A 170 -6.50 -10.07 5.67
CA TRP A 170 -6.67 -8.84 6.42
C TRP A 170 -5.65 -8.68 7.56
N PHE A 171 -5.39 -9.75 8.32
CA PHE A 171 -4.41 -9.73 9.41
C PHE A 171 -2.98 -9.54 8.90
N ASN A 172 -2.62 -10.20 7.80
CA ASN A 172 -1.31 -10.02 7.17
C ASN A 172 -1.15 -8.61 6.58
N PHE A 173 -2.19 -8.09 5.91
CA PHE A 173 -2.22 -6.70 5.46
C PHE A 173 -2.00 -5.74 6.63
N THR A 174 -2.73 -5.93 7.73
CA THR A 174 -2.61 -5.08 8.92
C THR A 174 -1.21 -5.12 9.52
N ASN A 175 -0.57 -6.29 9.59
CA ASN A 175 0.80 -6.43 10.09
C ASN A 175 1.84 -5.73 9.20
N LEU A 176 1.73 -5.90 7.88
CA LEU A 176 2.57 -5.20 6.90
C LEU A 176 2.35 -3.69 6.99
N TYR A 177 1.10 -3.27 7.15
CA TYR A 177 0.70 -1.89 7.28
C TYR A 177 1.28 -1.25 8.55
N LEU A 178 1.18 -1.90 9.71
CA LEU A 178 1.84 -1.48 10.95
C LEU A 178 3.38 -1.43 10.81
N THR A 179 3.97 -2.40 10.11
CA THR A 179 5.42 -2.39 9.83
C THR A 179 5.82 -1.18 8.97
N SER A 180 4.97 -0.77 8.02
CA SER A 180 5.21 0.40 7.16
C SER A 180 5.28 1.72 7.94
N LEU A 181 4.60 1.83 9.09
CA LEU A 181 4.71 2.98 9.99
C LEU A 181 6.16 3.17 10.45
N PHE A 182 6.81 2.11 10.91
CA PHE A 182 8.18 2.19 11.41
C PHE A 182 9.19 2.37 10.29
N PHE A 183 8.92 1.83 9.11
CA PHE A 183 9.72 2.11 7.92
C PHE A 183 9.63 3.59 7.53
N MET A 184 8.42 4.16 7.55
CA MET A 184 8.19 5.58 7.34
C MET A 184 8.94 6.42 8.37
N ILE A 185 8.82 6.10 9.66
CA ILE A 185 9.54 6.79 10.74
C ILE A 185 11.06 6.69 10.55
N LEU A 186 11.58 5.53 10.15
CA LEU A 186 13.01 5.34 9.87
C LEU A 186 13.50 6.24 8.72
N LYS A 187 12.68 6.42 7.68
CA LYS A 187 13.00 7.27 6.53
C LYS A 187 12.86 8.76 6.83
N THR A 188 11.84 9.16 7.59
CA THR A 188 11.57 10.57 7.89
C THR A 188 12.20 11.05 9.19
N GLU A 189 12.74 10.13 10.00
CA GLU A 189 13.30 10.38 11.34
C GLU A 189 12.29 11.00 12.32
N ARG A 190 10.98 10.88 12.04
CA ARG A 190 9.91 11.48 12.85
C ARG A 190 9.51 10.55 13.98
N VAL A 191 10.45 10.31 14.88
CA VAL A 191 10.27 9.38 16.01
C VAL A 191 9.16 9.81 16.97
N TYR A 192 8.79 11.09 16.96
CA TYR A 192 7.68 11.66 17.74
C TYR A 192 6.28 11.26 17.22
N TYR A 193 6.17 10.46 16.16
CA TYR A 193 4.91 9.87 15.71
C TYR A 193 4.37 8.80 16.64
N ILE A 194 5.25 8.17 17.41
CA ILE A 194 4.92 7.16 18.39
C ILE A 194 5.17 7.72 19.79
N ASN A 195 4.57 7.11 20.80
CA ASN A 195 4.82 7.45 22.19
C ASN A 195 6.32 7.30 22.53
N TYR A 196 6.73 7.74 23.72
CA TYR A 196 8.10 7.66 24.28
C TYR A 196 9.08 8.77 23.89
N ILE A 197 8.93 9.42 22.74
CA ILE A 197 9.81 10.55 22.36
C ILE A 197 8.97 11.76 22.01
N THR A 198 9.14 12.86 22.75
CA THR A 198 8.50 14.13 22.40
C THR A 198 9.16 14.78 21.20
N TYR A 199 8.46 15.70 20.52
CA TYR A 199 9.08 16.46 19.43
C TYR A 199 10.33 17.24 19.88
N LYS A 200 10.35 17.73 21.12
CA LYS A 200 11.48 18.47 21.69
C LYS A 200 12.70 17.55 21.83
N GLU A 201 12.53 16.40 22.47
CA GLU A 201 13.57 15.37 22.59
C GLU A 201 14.06 14.91 21.21
N ALA A 202 13.14 14.69 20.25
CA ALA A 202 13.51 14.29 18.90
C ALA A 202 14.39 15.33 18.19
N LYS A 203 14.20 16.64 18.49
CA LYS A 203 15.01 17.72 17.92
C LYS A 203 16.42 17.74 18.51
N GLU A 204 16.56 17.42 19.79
CA GLU A 204 17.84 17.34 20.53
C GLU A 204 18.66 16.10 20.15
N MET A 205 18.01 15.02 19.69
CA MET A 205 18.68 13.81 19.22
C MET A 205 19.41 14.00 17.88
N SER A 206 20.52 13.29 17.71
CA SER A 206 21.18 13.16 16.42
C SER A 206 20.37 12.30 15.44
N SER A 207 20.58 12.49 14.13
CA SER A 207 19.96 11.66 13.08
C SER A 207 20.23 10.17 13.26
N LYS A 208 21.44 9.81 13.70
CA LYS A 208 21.86 8.43 13.95
C LYS A 208 21.04 7.80 15.07
N GLU A 209 20.81 8.53 16.15
CA GLU A 209 20.00 8.06 17.28
C GLU A 209 18.54 7.87 16.89
N ARG A 210 17.95 8.82 16.15
CA ARG A 210 16.57 8.71 15.66
C ARG A 210 16.37 7.50 14.74
N LYS A 211 17.32 7.28 13.81
CA LYS A 211 17.29 6.11 12.92
C LYS A 211 17.46 4.80 13.68
N ASN A 212 18.39 4.74 14.63
CA ASN A 212 18.59 3.55 15.45
C ASN A 212 17.34 3.22 16.27
N PHE A 213 16.70 4.24 16.84
CA PHE A 213 15.43 4.09 17.55
C PHE A 213 14.34 3.52 16.63
N ALA A 214 14.12 4.11 15.46
CA ALA A 214 13.13 3.65 14.50
C ALA A 214 13.42 2.23 13.98
N TYR A 215 14.69 1.91 13.73
CA TYR A 215 15.13 0.60 13.26
C TYR A 215 14.86 -0.51 14.28
N LYS A 216 15.11 -0.25 15.56
CA LYS A 216 14.79 -1.23 16.64
C LYS A 216 13.31 -1.60 16.63
N HIS A 217 12.42 -0.62 16.46
CA HIS A 217 10.97 -0.86 16.38
C HIS A 217 10.59 -1.59 15.10
N LEU A 218 11.11 -1.13 13.95
CA LEU A 218 10.89 -1.76 12.65
C LEU A 218 11.27 -3.24 12.67
N LYS A 219 12.42 -3.59 13.24
CA LYS A 219 12.89 -4.96 13.33
C LYS A 219 11.92 -5.86 14.11
N VAL A 220 11.36 -5.37 15.21
CA VAL A 220 10.43 -6.13 16.05
C VAL A 220 9.12 -6.41 15.29
N PHE A 221 8.53 -5.39 14.66
CA PHE A 221 7.31 -5.55 13.86
C PHE A 221 7.53 -6.35 12.58
N ALA A 222 8.68 -6.22 11.92
CA ALA A 222 9.02 -7.03 10.74
C ALA A 222 9.14 -8.52 11.10
N ILE A 223 9.81 -8.85 12.21
CA ILE A 223 9.89 -10.25 12.70
C ILE A 223 8.49 -10.78 13.03
N ALA A 224 7.68 -10.02 13.76
CA ALA A 224 6.31 -10.40 14.08
C ALA A 224 5.46 -10.66 12.82
N THR A 225 5.61 -9.81 11.80
CA THR A 225 4.92 -9.96 10.51
C THR A 225 5.35 -11.24 9.80
N ILE A 226 6.66 -11.53 9.74
CA ILE A 226 7.17 -12.77 9.13
C ILE A 226 6.66 -14.00 9.86
N ILE A 227 6.68 -13.98 11.20
CA ILE A 227 6.15 -15.07 12.03
C ILE A 227 4.67 -15.30 11.72
N TYR A 228 3.86 -14.23 11.62
CA TYR A 228 2.43 -14.36 11.33
C TYR A 228 2.14 -14.82 9.90
N ILE A 229 2.93 -14.40 8.91
CA ILE A 229 2.83 -14.90 7.52
C ILE A 229 3.09 -16.42 7.49
N ILE A 230 4.15 -16.87 8.17
CA ILE A 230 4.47 -18.30 8.28
C ILE A 230 3.31 -19.03 8.95
N TYR A 231 2.86 -18.55 10.11
CA TYR A 231 1.69 -19.11 10.81
C TYR A 231 0.45 -19.20 9.92
N SER A 232 0.17 -18.17 9.10
CA SER A 232 -0.99 -18.15 8.22
C SER A 232 -0.94 -19.25 7.17
N ILE A 233 0.24 -19.57 6.63
CA ILE A 233 0.44 -20.69 5.70
C ILE A 233 0.14 -22.01 6.41
N PHE A 234 0.67 -22.21 7.61
CA PHE A 234 0.38 -23.39 8.43
C PHE A 234 -1.12 -23.51 8.76
N SER A 235 -1.77 -22.42 9.15
CA SER A 235 -3.21 -22.40 9.41
C SER A 235 -4.02 -22.84 8.19
N CYS A 236 -3.65 -22.42 6.98
CA CYS A 236 -4.27 -22.88 5.74
C CYS A 236 -4.07 -24.39 5.52
N ILE A 237 -2.85 -24.90 5.69
CA ILE A 237 -2.51 -26.33 5.49
C ILE A 237 -3.26 -27.23 6.47
N TYR A 238 -3.25 -26.88 7.76
CA TYR A 238 -3.84 -27.70 8.84
C TYR A 238 -5.30 -27.35 9.14
N ASN A 239 -5.89 -26.44 8.36
CA ASN A 239 -7.25 -25.96 8.47
C ASN A 239 -7.69 -25.53 9.89
N TYR A 240 -6.85 -24.75 10.59
CA TYR A 240 -7.22 -24.18 11.90
C TYR A 240 -8.47 -23.28 11.83
N THR A 241 -9.21 -23.15 12.92
CA THR A 241 -10.40 -22.29 12.94
C THR A 241 -10.02 -20.82 12.96
N THR A 242 -10.88 -19.95 12.41
CA THR A 242 -10.67 -18.50 12.41
C THR A 242 -10.50 -17.92 13.82
N VAL A 243 -11.10 -18.56 14.84
CA VAL A 243 -10.92 -18.16 16.25
C VAL A 243 -9.47 -18.35 16.71
N ILE A 244 -8.83 -19.46 16.32
CA ILE A 244 -7.42 -19.71 16.62
C ILE A 244 -6.54 -18.70 15.86
N ASP A 245 -6.88 -18.39 14.61
CA ASP A 245 -6.15 -17.39 13.80
C ASP A 245 -6.18 -15.99 14.44
N ILE A 246 -7.34 -15.58 14.95
CA ILE A 246 -7.54 -14.33 15.68
C ILE A 246 -6.71 -14.33 16.97
N ALA A 247 -6.78 -15.42 17.75
CA ALA A 247 -6.05 -15.52 19.01
C ALA A 247 -4.52 -15.46 18.78
N ALA A 248 -4.01 -16.15 17.76
CA ALA A 248 -2.61 -16.10 17.37
C ALA A 248 -2.17 -14.70 16.95
N TRP A 249 -3.01 -14.00 16.16
CA TRP A 249 -2.73 -12.64 15.72
C TRP A 249 -2.65 -11.66 16.90
N ILE A 250 -3.65 -11.69 17.79
CA ILE A 250 -3.68 -10.85 19.00
C ILE A 250 -2.49 -11.18 19.90
N GLY A 251 -2.18 -12.46 20.12
CA GLY A 251 -1.04 -12.90 20.92
C GLY A 251 0.29 -12.36 20.40
N ILE A 252 0.52 -12.43 19.09
CA ILE A 252 1.72 -11.88 18.45
C ILE A 252 1.79 -10.36 18.61
N LEU A 253 0.67 -9.65 18.48
CA LEU A 253 0.63 -8.19 18.72
C LEU A 253 0.96 -7.83 20.17
N ILE A 254 0.41 -8.55 21.15
CA ILE A 254 0.70 -8.32 22.57
C ILE A 254 2.20 -8.55 22.85
N ILE A 255 2.75 -9.67 22.39
CA ILE A 255 4.19 -9.97 22.56
C ILE A 255 5.06 -8.89 21.90
N THR A 256 4.66 -8.42 20.72
CA THR A 256 5.34 -7.34 19.99
C THR A 256 5.36 -6.06 20.81
N ILE A 257 4.20 -5.64 21.37
CA ILE A 257 4.08 -4.44 22.21
C ILE A 257 4.93 -4.57 23.47
N ILE A 258 4.85 -5.71 24.18
CA ILE A 258 5.68 -5.97 25.37
C ILE A 258 7.16 -5.86 25.03
N ARG A 259 7.59 -6.43 23.90
CA ARG A 259 8.98 -6.38 23.46
C ARG A 259 9.44 -4.95 23.16
N ILE A 260 8.58 -4.11 22.59
CA ILE A 260 8.87 -2.67 22.41
C ILE A 260 9.05 -1.99 23.77
N ILE A 261 8.11 -2.18 24.70
CA ILE A 261 8.18 -1.58 26.04
C ILE A 261 9.49 -1.98 26.75
N LEU A 262 9.87 -3.26 26.69
CA LEU A 262 11.12 -3.75 27.28
C LEU A 262 12.37 -3.12 26.65
N ILE A 263 12.38 -2.91 25.33
CA ILE A 263 13.46 -2.21 24.64
C ILE A 263 13.58 -0.77 25.16
N MET A 264 12.46 -0.14 25.52
CA MET A 264 12.44 1.23 26.05
C MET A 264 12.89 1.32 27.49
N LEU A 265 12.38 0.47 28.38
CA LEU A 265 12.82 0.40 29.77
C LEU A 265 14.32 0.07 29.92
N LYS A 266 14.91 -0.66 28.97
CA LYS A 266 16.36 -0.93 28.96
C LYS A 266 17.18 0.29 28.52
N LYS A 267 16.62 1.17 27.68
CA LYS A 267 17.27 2.41 27.26
C LYS A 267 17.35 3.39 28.42
N ASP A 268 16.24 3.59 29.14
CA ASP A 268 16.17 4.56 30.25
C ASP A 268 17.09 4.18 31.41
N ARG A 269 17.26 2.87 31.66
CA ARG A 269 18.22 2.35 32.66
C ARG A 269 19.69 2.47 32.26
N ALA A 270 20.00 2.69 30.98
CA ALA A 270 21.38 2.84 30.51
C ALA A 270 21.83 4.31 30.39
N SER A 271 20.89 5.25 30.56
CA SER A 271 21.13 6.70 30.57
C SER A 271 21.17 7.32 31.97
N ASN A 272 20.91 6.53 33.01
CA ASN A 272 21.10 6.86 34.43
C ASN A 272 22.34 6.15 34.96
#